data_AF-A0A2J8N274-F1
#
_entry.id   AF-A0A2J8N274-F1
#
_cell.length_a   1.000
_cell.length_b   1.000
_cell.length_c   1.000
_cell.angle_alpha   90.00
_cell.angle_beta   90.00
_cell.angle_gamma   90.00
#
_symmetry.space_group_name_H-M   'P 1'
#
loop_
_entity.id
_entity.type
_entity.pdbx_description
1 polymer ?
#
loop_
_entity_poly.entity_id
_entity_poly.type
_entity_poly.pdbx_seq_one_letter_code
_entity_poly.pdbx_strand_id
1 'polypeptide(L)'
;HLVSSHHELAVLFRTDHGISSGGFSATYLAFNATESRCPWANPCGPSELSCQAGGCKGVQWMCDMWRDCTDGSDDNCSGPLFPPPELACEPVQVEMCLGLSYNTTAFPNIWVGMTTQEEVAEVLSGYKSLTSLPCYQHFRRLLCGLLVPRCTPLGSVLPPCRSVCQEAEHQCQSGLALLGTPWPFNC
;
A
#
# COMPACT_ATOMS: atom_id res chain seq x y z
N HIS A 1 12.26 -6.70 17.28
CA HIS A 1 13.60 -7.32 17.19
C HIS A 1 14.65 -6.22 17.24
N LEU A 2 15.73 -6.40 18.01
CA LEU A 2 16.83 -5.44 18.09
C LEU A 2 17.94 -5.92 17.14
N VAL A 3 18.31 -5.08 16.18
CA VAL A 3 19.44 -5.33 15.26
C VAL A 3 20.60 -4.46 15.73
N SER A 4 21.71 -5.09 16.13
CA SER A 4 22.91 -4.38 16.57
C SER A 4 23.98 -4.45 15.50
N SER A 5 24.64 -3.31 15.23
CA SER A 5 25.84 -3.24 14.39
C SER A 5 27.12 -3.64 15.13
N HIS A 6 27.02 -3.89 16.44
CA HIS A 6 28.13 -4.23 17.33
C HIS A 6 27.88 -5.60 17.97
N HIS A 7 28.95 -6.34 18.28
CA HIS A 7 28.89 -7.70 18.83
C HIS A 7 28.63 -7.77 20.35
N GLU A 8 28.13 -6.67 20.93
CA GLU A 8 27.88 -6.53 22.35
C GLU A 8 26.37 -6.38 22.61
N LEU A 9 25.83 -7.18 23.52
CA LEU A 9 24.46 -7.12 24.00
C LEU A 9 24.46 -6.86 25.50
N ALA A 10 23.87 -5.75 25.93
CA ALA A 10 23.68 -5.43 27.34
C ALA A 10 22.23 -5.67 27.76
N VAL A 11 22.02 -6.50 28.77
CA VAL A 11 20.70 -6.75 29.38
C VAL A 11 20.67 -6.10 30.76
N LEU A 12 19.77 -5.14 30.95
CA LEU A 12 19.58 -4.45 32.22
C LEU A 12 18.33 -4.97 32.93
N PHE A 13 18.51 -5.60 34.09
CA PHE A 13 17.40 -5.97 34.97
C PHE A 13 17.19 -4.85 35.99
N ARG A 14 15.95 -4.34 36.08
CA ARG A 14 15.58 -3.31 37.07
C ARG A 14 14.43 -3.84 37.93
N THR A 15 14.64 -3.85 39.24
CA THR A 15 13.64 -4.22 40.24
C THR A 15 12.92 -2.98 40.75
N ASP A 16 11.67 -3.15 41.15
CA ASP A 16 10.80 -2.14 41.77
C ASP A 16 10.78 -2.24 43.31
N HIS A 17 11.77 -2.91 43.91
CA HIS A 17 11.90 -3.21 45.35
C HIS A 17 10.94 -4.26 45.92
N GLY A 18 10.17 -4.97 45.09
CA GLY A 18 9.38 -6.13 45.51
C GLY A 18 10.24 -7.40 45.70
N ILE A 19 10.04 -8.13 46.80
CA ILE A 19 10.68 -9.43 47.04
C ILE A 19 9.73 -10.53 46.54
N SER A 20 10.12 -11.23 45.47
CA SER A 20 9.42 -12.41 44.93
C SER A 20 10.36 -13.62 44.97
N SER A 21 9.81 -14.84 45.09
CA SER A 21 10.60 -16.09 45.07
C SER A 21 11.18 -16.43 43.69
N GLY A 22 10.77 -15.72 42.63
CA GLY A 22 11.37 -15.77 41.30
C GLY A 22 12.25 -14.55 41.06
N GLY A 23 13.53 -14.77 40.74
CA GLY A 23 14.45 -13.72 40.26
C GLY A 23 14.27 -13.42 38.76
N PHE A 24 15.28 -12.82 38.14
CA PHE A 24 15.30 -12.58 36.70
C PHE A 24 16.08 -13.68 35.97
N SER A 25 15.55 -14.16 34.84
CA SER A 25 16.24 -15.05 33.92
C SER A 25 16.04 -14.55 32.49
N ALA A 26 17.11 -14.55 31.71
CA ALA A 26 17.05 -14.26 30.29
C ALA A 26 17.90 -15.25 29.51
N THR A 27 17.34 -15.74 28.41
CA THR A 27 18.04 -16.60 27.44
C THR A 27 18.06 -15.86 26.12
N TYR A 28 19.22 -15.79 25.47
CA TYR A 28 19.38 -15.12 24.18
C TYR A 28 20.03 -16.05 23.16
N LEU A 29 19.72 -15.80 21.89
CA LEU A 29 20.33 -16.44 20.72
C LEU A 29 20.79 -15.32 19.78
N ALA A 30 22.04 -15.38 19.33
CA ALA A 30 22.59 -14.44 18.36
C ALA A 30 22.75 -15.14 17.01
N PHE A 31 22.39 -14.46 15.92
CA PHE A 31 22.50 -14.97 14.55
C PHE A 31 23.31 -14.01 13.70
N ASN A 32 24.10 -14.55 12.75
CA ASN A 32 24.81 -13.75 11.78
C ASN A 32 23.86 -13.34 10.66
N ALA A 33 23.67 -12.02 10.46
CA ALA A 33 22.75 -11.48 9.47
C ALA A 33 23.09 -11.87 8.01
N THR A 34 24.33 -12.32 7.74
CA THR A 34 24.78 -12.72 6.40
C THR A 34 24.69 -14.23 6.15
N GLU A 35 24.30 -15.04 7.14
CA GLU A 35 24.25 -16.49 6.99
C GLU A 35 22.91 -16.95 6.40
N SER A 36 22.97 -17.61 5.23
CA SER A 36 21.83 -18.14 4.45
C SER A 36 21.05 -19.27 5.15
N ARG A 37 21.42 -19.58 6.40
CA ARG A 37 20.82 -20.59 7.27
C ARG A 37 19.99 -19.96 8.39
N CYS A 38 19.55 -18.71 8.25
CA CYS A 38 18.51 -18.17 9.11
C CYS A 38 17.15 -18.78 8.70
N PRO A 39 16.37 -19.38 9.61
CA PRO A 39 15.01 -19.88 9.33
C PRO A 39 14.02 -18.78 8.90
N TRP A 40 14.45 -17.52 8.98
CA TRP A 40 13.70 -16.31 8.60
C TRP A 40 14.39 -15.51 7.48
N ALA A 41 15.50 -16.02 6.92
CA ALA A 41 16.06 -15.43 5.71
C ALA A 41 15.05 -15.68 4.59
N ASN A 42 14.48 -14.60 4.08
CA ASN A 42 13.62 -14.64 2.92
C ASN A 42 14.44 -15.22 1.75
N PRO A 43 14.01 -16.34 1.13
CA PRO A 43 14.73 -16.96 0.02
C PRO A 43 14.63 -16.11 -1.27
N CYS A 44 13.82 -15.06 -1.26
CA CYS A 44 13.65 -14.11 -2.34
C CYS A 44 14.54 -12.86 -2.18
N GLY A 45 14.64 -12.04 -3.23
CA GLY A 45 15.46 -10.83 -3.21
C GLY A 45 15.05 -9.83 -2.10
N PRO A 46 15.88 -8.81 -1.84
CA PRO A 46 15.63 -7.81 -0.77
C PRO A 46 14.33 -7.01 -0.90
N SER A 47 13.68 -7.06 -2.07
CA SER A 47 12.41 -6.39 -2.40
C SER A 47 11.31 -7.39 -2.82
N GLU A 48 11.48 -8.67 -2.50
CA GLU A 48 10.58 -9.76 -2.86
C GLU A 48 10.27 -10.64 -1.66
N LEU A 49 9.14 -11.34 -1.65
CA LEU A 49 8.76 -12.29 -0.60
C LEU A 49 8.31 -13.61 -1.16
N SER A 50 8.48 -14.64 -0.34
CA SER A 50 8.10 -15.99 -0.66
C SER A 50 6.60 -16.23 -0.47
N CYS A 51 5.89 -16.65 -1.53
CA CYS A 51 4.57 -17.25 -1.40
C CYS A 51 4.67 -18.59 -0.64
N GLN A 52 3.62 -18.97 0.09
CA GLN A 52 3.60 -20.22 0.87
C GLN A 52 3.63 -21.47 -0.03
N ALA A 53 2.99 -21.42 -1.21
CA ALA A 53 3.10 -22.42 -2.28
C ALA A 53 4.43 -22.35 -3.07
N GLY A 54 5.33 -21.43 -2.71
CA GLY A 54 6.59 -21.16 -3.39
C GLY A 54 6.47 -20.08 -4.48
N GLY A 55 7.61 -19.47 -4.81
CA GLY A 55 7.69 -18.33 -5.73
C GLY A 55 7.93 -17.01 -5.01
N CYS A 56 8.42 -16.01 -5.75
CA CYS A 56 8.80 -14.70 -5.21
C CYS A 56 7.90 -13.60 -5.80
N LYS A 57 7.35 -12.73 -4.95
CA LYS A 57 6.52 -11.58 -5.34
C LYS A 57 7.08 -10.30 -4.77
N GLY A 58 7.00 -9.21 -5.50
CA GLY A 58 7.47 -7.91 -5.00
C GLY A 58 6.72 -7.50 -3.73
N VAL A 59 7.42 -6.85 -2.79
CA VAL A 59 6.85 -6.41 -1.51
C VAL A 59 5.67 -5.45 -1.60
N GLN A 60 5.51 -4.80 -2.75
CA GLN A 60 4.40 -3.93 -3.09
C GLN A 60 3.09 -4.66 -3.40
N TRP A 61 3.15 -5.98 -3.61
CA TRP A 61 2.03 -6.86 -4.02
C TRP A 61 1.57 -7.76 -2.86
N MET A 62 1.76 -7.29 -1.63
CA MET A 62 1.28 -7.97 -0.44
C MET A 62 0.25 -7.11 0.25
N CYS A 63 -0.79 -7.74 0.77
CA CYS A 63 -1.85 -7.05 1.50
C CYS A 63 -2.50 -5.93 0.66
N ASP A 64 -2.51 -6.06 -0.67
CA ASP A 64 -3.17 -5.15 -1.62
C ASP A 64 -4.53 -5.69 -2.08
N MET A 65 -5.02 -6.78 -1.44
CA MET A 65 -6.28 -7.46 -1.75
C MET A 65 -6.32 -8.08 -3.15
N TRP A 66 -5.17 -8.21 -3.81
CA TRP A 66 -5.03 -8.92 -5.07
C TRP A 66 -4.41 -10.30 -4.83
N ARG A 67 -4.90 -11.32 -5.55
CA ARG A 67 -4.30 -12.66 -5.50
C ARG A 67 -3.11 -12.75 -6.44
N ASP A 68 -1.97 -12.29 -5.98
CA ASP A 68 -0.66 -12.48 -6.60
C ASP A 68 -0.08 -13.86 -6.35
N CYS A 69 -0.28 -14.41 -5.15
CA CYS A 69 0.07 -15.80 -4.86
C CYS A 69 -1.06 -16.74 -5.31
N THR A 70 -0.67 -17.87 -5.91
CA THR A 70 -1.61 -18.90 -6.41
C THR A 70 -2.47 -19.50 -5.31
N ASP A 71 -2.00 -19.43 -4.06
CA ASP A 71 -2.66 -19.90 -2.84
C ASP A 71 -3.28 -18.76 -1.99
N GLY A 72 -3.17 -17.50 -2.41
CA GLY A 72 -3.70 -16.34 -1.67
C GLY A 72 -2.96 -16.04 -0.37
N SER A 73 -1.73 -16.54 -0.20
CA SER A 73 -0.93 -16.35 1.01
C SER A 73 -0.37 -14.94 1.21
N ASP A 74 -0.39 -14.13 0.15
CA ASP A 74 -0.06 -12.70 0.08
C ASP A 74 -1.02 -11.78 0.84
N ASP A 75 -2.27 -12.20 1.05
CA ASP A 75 -3.29 -11.43 1.80
C ASP A 75 -3.41 -11.82 3.28
N ASN A 76 -2.62 -12.80 3.75
CA ASN A 76 -2.65 -13.22 5.15
C ASN A 76 -1.79 -12.31 6.04
N CYS A 77 -2.25 -11.08 6.24
CA CYS A 77 -1.58 -10.01 6.99
C CYS A 77 -1.58 -10.22 8.53
N SER A 78 -1.67 -11.47 9.00
CA SER A 78 -1.74 -11.84 10.41
C SER A 78 -0.37 -11.82 11.12
N GLY A 79 0.68 -11.35 10.44
CA GLY A 79 2.07 -11.39 10.90
C GLY A 79 2.60 -10.05 11.44
N PRO A 80 3.42 -10.03 12.50
CA PRO A 80 4.00 -8.80 13.08
C PRO A 80 5.14 -8.19 12.24
N LEU A 81 5.39 -8.68 11.02
CA LEU A 81 6.51 -8.24 10.17
C LEU A 81 6.17 -7.10 9.20
N PHE A 82 4.91 -6.70 9.11
CA PHE A 82 4.48 -5.62 8.23
C PHE A 82 3.48 -4.75 8.99
N PRO A 83 3.91 -3.66 9.67
CA PRO A 83 3.03 -2.52 9.70
C PRO A 83 2.68 -2.22 8.23
N PRO A 84 1.41 -1.94 7.87
CA PRO A 84 1.13 -1.35 6.56
C PRO A 84 2.13 -0.20 6.42
N PRO A 85 2.88 -0.10 5.30
CA PRO A 85 3.90 0.92 5.18
C PRO A 85 3.23 2.23 5.59
N GLU A 86 3.72 2.86 6.66
CA GLU A 86 3.25 4.19 7.06
C GLU A 86 3.70 5.10 5.92
N LEU A 87 2.90 5.18 4.86
CA LEU A 87 3.20 5.99 3.71
C LEU A 87 3.10 7.42 4.19
N ALA A 88 4.21 8.14 4.13
CA ALA A 88 4.22 9.55 4.43
C ALA A 88 3.29 10.25 3.44
N CYS A 89 2.25 10.92 3.97
CA CYS A 89 1.37 11.69 3.11
C CYS A 89 2.17 12.80 2.43
N GLU A 90 1.98 12.95 1.13
CA GLU A 90 2.57 13.98 0.29
C GLU A 90 1.48 14.86 -0.32
N PRO A 91 1.77 16.13 -0.67
CA PRO A 91 0.80 17.00 -1.30
C PRO A 91 0.41 16.49 -2.69
N VAL A 92 -0.86 16.67 -3.06
CA VAL A 92 -1.34 16.40 -4.42
C VAL A 92 -0.71 17.40 -5.39
N GLN A 93 -0.07 16.89 -6.44
CA GLN A 93 0.57 17.66 -7.51
C GLN A 93 -0.13 17.47 -8.86
N VAL A 94 -0.92 16.41 -9.02
CA VAL A 94 -1.67 16.12 -10.24
C VAL A 94 -2.74 17.19 -10.48
N GLU A 95 -2.56 17.99 -11.53
CA GLU A 95 -3.36 19.19 -11.83
C GLU A 95 -4.87 18.91 -11.83
N MET A 96 -5.31 17.83 -12.48
CA MET A 96 -6.73 17.50 -12.53
C MET A 96 -7.31 17.06 -11.18
N CYS A 97 -6.50 16.72 -10.18
CA CYS A 97 -6.95 16.32 -8.84
C CYS A 97 -6.86 17.46 -7.81
N LEU A 98 -6.32 18.63 -8.18
CA LEU A 98 -6.26 19.80 -7.31
C LEU A 98 -7.67 20.40 -7.04
N GLY A 99 -7.92 20.82 -5.80
CA GLY A 99 -9.20 21.45 -5.41
C GLY A 99 -10.34 20.46 -5.16
N LEU A 100 -10.06 19.17 -5.03
CA LEU A 100 -10.98 18.19 -4.45
C LEU A 100 -11.07 18.38 -2.92
N SER A 101 -11.84 17.54 -2.23
CA SER A 101 -12.02 17.60 -0.76
C SER A 101 -10.80 17.18 0.07
N TYR A 102 -9.66 16.95 -0.60
CA TYR A 102 -8.41 16.51 -0.01
C TYR A 102 -7.23 17.11 -0.77
N ASN A 103 -6.13 17.34 -0.05
CA ASN A 103 -4.91 17.95 -0.58
C ASN A 103 -3.68 17.07 -0.43
N THR A 104 -3.83 15.88 0.16
CA THR A 104 -2.75 14.95 0.45
C THR A 104 -3.06 13.56 -0.06
N THR A 105 -2.05 12.91 -0.64
CA THR A 105 -2.05 11.55 -1.18
C THR A 105 -0.88 10.77 -0.58
N ALA A 106 -0.79 9.47 -0.84
CA ALA A 106 0.36 8.65 -0.50
C ALA A 106 0.62 7.67 -1.65
N PHE A 107 1.89 7.36 -1.88
CA PHE A 107 2.35 6.44 -2.92
C PHE A 107 3.31 5.40 -2.33
N PRO A 108 3.36 4.17 -2.88
CA PRO A 108 2.77 3.74 -4.15
C PRO A 108 1.24 3.56 -4.08
N ASN A 109 0.57 3.81 -5.19
CA ASN A 109 -0.84 3.48 -5.36
C ASN A 109 -0.98 1.98 -5.65
N ILE A 110 -1.05 1.20 -4.58
CA ILE A 110 -1.07 -0.27 -4.60
C ILE A 110 -2.20 -0.85 -5.49
N TRP A 111 -3.33 -0.16 -5.60
CA TRP A 111 -4.50 -0.65 -6.35
C TRP A 111 -4.33 -0.62 -7.87
N VAL A 112 -3.41 0.22 -8.36
CA VAL A 112 -3.21 0.44 -9.80
C VAL A 112 -1.74 0.20 -10.20
N GLY A 113 -0.86 -0.12 -9.25
CA GLY A 113 0.55 -0.44 -9.50
C GLY A 113 1.42 0.77 -9.88
N MET A 114 0.93 1.99 -9.64
CA MET A 114 1.67 3.23 -9.95
C MET A 114 2.49 3.68 -8.75
N THR A 115 3.75 4.05 -9.00
CA THR A 115 4.71 4.32 -7.92
C THR A 115 4.87 5.80 -7.60
N THR A 116 4.49 6.70 -8.51
CA THR A 116 4.63 8.15 -8.35
C THR A 116 3.46 8.95 -8.92
N GLN A 117 3.33 10.21 -8.50
CA GLN A 117 2.34 11.13 -9.06
C GLN A 117 2.66 11.52 -10.51
N GLU A 118 3.93 11.50 -10.92
CA GLU A 118 4.36 11.79 -12.28
C GLU A 118 3.85 10.75 -13.28
N GLU A 119 3.93 9.45 -12.93
CA GLU A 119 3.37 8.36 -13.74
C GLU A 119 1.85 8.54 -13.93
N VAL A 120 1.15 8.89 -12.84
CA VAL A 120 -0.28 9.17 -12.88
C VAL A 120 -0.58 10.37 -13.79
N ALA A 121 0.19 11.46 -13.67
CA ALA A 121 0.01 12.67 -14.47
C ALA A 121 0.21 12.39 -15.98
N GLU A 122 1.17 11.54 -16.34
CA GLU A 122 1.40 11.11 -17.72
C GLU A 122 0.18 10.34 -18.27
N VAL A 123 -0.33 9.35 -17.53
CA VAL A 123 -1.53 8.59 -17.93
C VAL A 123 -2.75 9.50 -18.04
N LEU A 124 -2.93 10.42 -17.10
CA LEU A 124 -4.06 11.33 -17.08
C LEU A 124 -3.98 12.41 -18.17
N SER A 125 -2.82 12.64 -18.77
CA SER A 125 -2.67 13.60 -19.88
C SER A 125 -3.55 13.26 -21.08
N GLY A 126 -3.82 11.97 -21.34
CA GLY A 126 -4.70 11.50 -22.40
C GLY A 126 -6.19 11.75 -22.14
N TYR A 127 -6.57 12.02 -20.88
CA TYR A 127 -7.96 12.24 -20.47
C TYR A 127 -8.38 13.72 -20.54
N LYS A 128 -7.47 14.63 -20.93
CA LYS A 128 -7.74 16.08 -21.04
C LYS A 128 -8.97 16.39 -21.91
N SER A 129 -9.20 15.63 -22.98
CA SER A 129 -10.37 15.80 -23.86
C SER A 129 -11.72 15.59 -23.16
N LEU A 130 -11.75 14.78 -22.09
CA LEU A 130 -12.97 14.49 -21.34
C LEU A 130 -13.41 15.63 -20.42
N THR A 131 -12.56 16.64 -20.19
CA THR A 131 -12.88 17.81 -19.35
C THR A 131 -14.09 18.60 -19.84
N SER A 132 -14.40 18.50 -21.13
CA SER A 132 -15.55 19.14 -21.77
C SER A 132 -16.88 18.41 -21.57
N LEU A 133 -16.85 17.16 -21.09
CA LEU A 133 -18.06 16.38 -20.91
C LEU A 133 -18.86 16.88 -19.70
N PRO A 134 -20.21 16.95 -19.78
CA PRO A 134 -21.05 17.36 -18.66
C PRO A 134 -20.84 16.52 -17.38
N CYS A 135 -20.50 15.24 -17.57
CA CYS A 135 -20.30 14.29 -16.49
C CYS A 135 -18.90 14.35 -15.87
N TYR A 136 -17.99 15.19 -16.40
CA TYR A 136 -16.58 15.25 -16.03
C TYR A 136 -16.34 15.32 -14.52
N GLN A 137 -17.13 16.11 -13.78
CA GLN A 137 -16.94 16.25 -12.32
C GLN A 137 -17.17 14.93 -11.56
N HIS A 138 -18.02 14.04 -12.06
CA HIS A 138 -18.24 12.72 -11.46
C HIS A 138 -17.10 11.78 -11.84
N PHE A 139 -16.71 11.75 -13.12
CA PHE A 139 -15.59 10.96 -13.61
C PHE A 139 -14.27 11.34 -12.95
N ARG A 140 -13.98 12.65 -12.86
CA ARG A 140 -12.82 13.24 -12.21
C ARG A 140 -12.68 12.76 -10.76
N ARG A 141 -13.78 12.73 -10.00
CA ARG A 141 -13.78 12.25 -8.62
C ARG A 141 -13.44 10.77 -8.52
N LEU A 142 -14.02 9.94 -9.40
CA LEU A 142 -13.68 8.51 -9.46
C LEU A 142 -12.21 8.30 -9.84
N LEU A 143 -11.75 8.94 -10.91
CA LEU A 143 -10.42 8.75 -11.47
C LEU A 143 -9.33 9.23 -10.49
N CYS A 144 -9.51 10.39 -9.86
CA CYS A 144 -8.60 10.85 -8.81
C CYS A 144 -8.69 9.98 -7.55
N GLY A 145 -9.87 9.47 -7.18
CA GLY A 145 -10.00 8.53 -6.06
C GLY A 145 -9.28 7.21 -6.31
N LEU A 146 -9.22 6.75 -7.56
CA LEU A 146 -8.49 5.55 -7.96
C LEU A 146 -6.99 5.79 -8.09
N LEU A 147 -6.57 6.88 -8.72
CA LEU A 147 -5.18 7.10 -9.14
C LEU A 147 -4.37 7.97 -8.17
N VAL A 148 -5.01 8.91 -7.48
CA VAL A 148 -4.41 9.85 -6.52
C VAL A 148 -5.27 9.85 -5.24
N PRO A 149 -5.39 8.70 -4.55
CA PRO A 149 -6.30 8.53 -3.43
C PRO A 149 -5.95 9.45 -2.26
N ARG A 150 -6.97 9.79 -1.47
CA ARG A 150 -6.75 10.55 -0.23
C ARG A 150 -5.87 9.75 0.74
N CYS A 151 -4.84 10.40 1.28
CA CYS A 151 -4.07 9.85 2.41
C CYS A 151 -4.87 9.95 3.72
N THR A 152 -4.92 8.86 4.48
CA THR A 152 -5.53 8.82 5.81
C THR A 152 -4.54 9.32 6.89
N PRO A 153 -5.02 9.70 8.08
CA PRO A 153 -4.13 10.07 9.19
C PRO A 153 -3.18 8.95 9.66
N LEU A 154 -3.45 7.70 9.26
CA LEU A 154 -2.63 6.53 9.57
C LEU A 154 -1.56 6.27 8.50
N GLY A 155 -1.42 7.16 7.49
CA GLY A 155 -0.46 6.97 6.39
C GLY A 155 -0.88 5.87 5.42
N SER A 156 -2.19 5.63 5.27
CA SER A 156 -2.72 4.65 4.32
C SER A 156 -3.56 5.32 3.23
N VAL A 157 -3.80 4.61 2.13
CA VAL A 157 -4.69 5.05 1.04
C VAL A 157 -5.88 4.11 0.90
N LEU A 158 -7.05 4.65 0.63
CA LEU A 158 -8.28 3.88 0.47
C LEU A 158 -8.85 4.09 -0.94
N PRO A 159 -9.39 3.03 -1.57
CA PRO A 159 -10.09 3.16 -2.84
C PRO A 159 -11.38 3.98 -2.67
N PRO A 160 -11.93 4.55 -3.75
CA PRO A 160 -13.17 5.30 -3.68
C PRO A 160 -14.34 4.39 -3.29
N CYS A 161 -15.31 4.95 -2.55
CA CYS A 161 -16.52 4.23 -2.18
C CYS A 161 -17.28 3.75 -3.42
N ARG A 162 -17.92 2.58 -3.32
CA ARG A 162 -18.79 2.02 -4.38
C ARG A 162 -19.81 3.04 -4.92
N SER A 163 -20.39 3.86 -4.05
CA SER A 163 -21.35 4.90 -4.46
C SER A 163 -20.74 5.96 -5.38
N VAL A 164 -19.45 6.30 -5.21
CA VAL A 164 -18.74 7.24 -6.08
C VAL A 164 -18.53 6.62 -7.46
N CYS A 165 -18.19 5.33 -7.52
CA CYS A 165 -18.07 4.58 -8.78
C CYS A 165 -19.39 4.52 -9.54
N GLN A 166 -20.46 4.09 -8.87
CA GLN A 166 -21.80 3.95 -9.46
C GLN A 166 -22.35 5.29 -9.97
N GLU A 167 -22.12 6.37 -9.22
CA GLU A 167 -22.54 7.70 -9.67
C GLU A 167 -21.77 8.14 -10.91
N ALA A 168 -20.46 7.89 -10.98
CA ALA A 168 -19.68 8.21 -12.18
C ALA A 168 -20.10 7.34 -13.38
N GLU A 169 -20.39 6.06 -13.17
CA GLU A 169 -20.90 5.17 -14.21
C GLU A 169 -22.22 5.69 -14.77
N HIS A 170 -23.20 5.94 -13.89
CA HIS A 170 -24.52 6.43 -14.27
C HIS A 170 -24.46 7.73 -15.08
N GLN A 171 -23.56 8.65 -14.73
CA GLN A 171 -23.45 9.95 -15.39
C GLN A 171 -22.61 9.92 -16.69
N CYS A 172 -21.60 9.05 -16.78
CA CYS A 172 -20.61 9.09 -17.87
C CYS A 172 -20.64 7.93 -18.84
N GLN A 173 -21.18 6.77 -18.47
CA GLN A 173 -21.11 5.55 -19.30
C GLN A 173 -21.66 5.79 -20.71
N SER A 174 -22.83 6.42 -20.84
CA SER A 174 -23.43 6.70 -22.14
C SER A 174 -22.60 7.68 -22.98
N GLY A 175 -22.03 8.71 -22.34
CA GLY A 175 -21.18 9.69 -23.03
C GLY A 175 -19.88 9.08 -23.54
N LEU A 176 -19.23 8.23 -22.74
CA LEU A 176 -18.02 7.50 -23.14
C LEU A 176 -18.31 6.48 -24.24
N ALA A 177 -19.44 5.77 -24.17
CA ALA A 177 -19.85 4.82 -25.19
C ALA A 177 -20.02 5.48 -26.58
N LEU A 178 -20.55 6.71 -26.63
CA LEU A 178 -20.65 7.50 -27.87
C LEU A 178 -19.27 7.86 -28.47
N LEU A 179 -18.25 7.95 -27.63
CA LEU A 179 -16.85 8.15 -28.03
C LEU A 179 -16.13 6.82 -28.33
N GLY A 180 -16.86 5.70 -28.40
CA GLY A 180 -16.31 4.37 -28.64
C GLY A 180 -15.53 3.79 -27.46
N THR A 181 -15.66 4.37 -26.27
CA THR A 181 -14.98 3.92 -25.06
C THR A 181 -15.98 3.23 -24.11
N PRO A 182 -15.94 1.89 -23.96
CA PRO A 182 -16.80 1.22 -22.98
C PRO A 182 -16.39 1.60 -21.55
N TRP A 183 -17.34 1.50 -20.62
CA TRP A 183 -17.05 1.73 -19.21
C TRP A 183 -16.06 0.68 -18.67
N PRO A 184 -14.91 1.08 -18.12
CA PRO A 184 -13.83 0.14 -17.79
C PRO A 184 -13.90 -0.40 -16.35
N PHE A 185 -14.79 0.13 -15.51
CA PHE A 185 -14.81 -0.17 -14.07
C PHE A 185 -15.96 -1.11 -13.72
N ASN A 186 -15.70 -2.07 -12.83
CA ASN A 186 -16.74 -2.87 -12.20
C ASN A 186 -17.03 -2.27 -10.81
N CYS A 187 -18.12 -1.52 -10.71
CA CYS A 187 -18.61 -0.96 -9.46
C CYS A 187 -19.34 -2.04 -8.65
#